data_AF-A0A2D9RWU9-F1
#
_entry.id   AF-A0A2D9RWU9-F1
#
_cell.length_a   1.000
_cell.length_b   1.000
_cell.length_c   1.000
_cell.angle_alpha   90.00
_cell.angle_beta   90.00
_cell.angle_gamma   90.00
#
_symmetry.space_group_name_H-M   'P 1'
#
loop_
_entity.id
_entity.type
_entity.pdbx_description
1 polymer ?
#
loop_
_entity_poly.entity_id
_entity_poly.type
_entity_poly.pdbx_seq_one_letter_code
_entity_poly.pdbx_strand_id
1 'polypeptide(L)'
;MFDEFVSRLKTEAEKLVIGPPDDATANLGPLISQKQRDKVLSYYQQAVNDGATIVTGGGIPDMPDALKNGSWIQPTIWTGLNDDSAVINEEIFGPCCHIQPFDSEEEAIEQANRLPYGLASAIWTENLSRAARVAGQVEAGIVWVNSWFLRDLRTAFGGSKQSGIGREGGEHSLEFYTELKNICLKL
;
A
#
# COMPACT_ATOMS: atom_id res chain seq x y z
N MET A 1 -5.96 17.39 12.14
CA MET A 1 -6.78 16.72 11.10
C MET A 1 -6.83 15.21 11.24
N PHE A 2 -6.03 14.59 12.14
CA PHE A 2 -6.01 13.14 12.34
C PHE A 2 -7.40 12.53 12.62
N ASP A 3 -8.09 12.98 13.68
CA ASP A 3 -9.39 12.41 14.05
C ASP A 3 -10.44 12.54 12.94
N GLU A 4 -10.48 13.69 12.27
CA GLU A 4 -11.39 13.92 11.15
C GLU A 4 -11.07 12.99 9.96
N PHE A 5 -9.79 12.82 9.63
CA PHE A 5 -9.36 11.91 8.57
C PHE A 5 -9.74 10.46 8.87
N VAL A 6 -9.44 9.99 10.09
CA VAL A 6 -9.79 8.63 10.55
C VAL A 6 -11.30 8.42 10.47
N SER A 7 -12.09 9.37 10.97
CA SER A 7 -13.55 9.28 10.95
C SER A 7 -14.10 9.22 9.53
N ARG A 8 -13.60 10.06 8.61
CA ARG A 8 -14.08 10.11 7.23
C ARG A 8 -13.65 8.89 6.43
N LEU A 9 -12.40 8.42 6.61
CA LEU A 9 -11.93 7.21 5.95
C LEU A 9 -12.69 5.97 6.42
N LYS A 10 -13.00 5.88 7.73
CA LYS A 10 -13.91 4.87 8.27
C LYS A 10 -15.24 4.87 7.55
N THR A 11 -15.89 6.04 7.45
CA THR A 11 -17.19 6.17 6.78
C THR A 11 -17.14 5.71 5.32
N GLU A 12 -16.08 6.02 4.57
CA GLU A 12 -15.96 5.55 3.18
C GLU A 12 -15.61 4.05 3.09
N ALA A 13 -14.78 3.52 3.99
CA ALA A 13 -14.45 2.09 4.03
C ALA A 13 -15.69 1.22 4.35
N GLU A 14 -16.58 1.68 5.23
CA GLU A 14 -17.82 0.99 5.59
C GLU A 14 -18.88 1.02 4.47
N LYS A 15 -18.71 1.87 3.46
CA LYS A 15 -19.56 1.87 2.25
C LYS A 15 -19.10 0.85 1.20
N LEU A 16 -17.94 0.22 1.38
CA LEU A 16 -17.48 -0.80 0.44
C LEU A 16 -18.43 -1.99 0.46
N VAL A 17 -18.89 -2.39 -0.73
CA VAL A 17 -19.81 -3.51 -0.92
C VAL A 17 -18.97 -4.72 -1.27
N ILE A 18 -18.92 -5.67 -0.34
CA ILE A 18 -18.20 -6.93 -0.51
C ILE A 18 -19.10 -7.90 -1.24
N GLY A 19 -18.63 -8.43 -2.37
CA GLY A 19 -19.46 -9.30 -3.19
C GLY A 19 -18.71 -10.00 -4.32
N PRO A 20 -19.42 -10.89 -5.04
CA PRO A 20 -18.88 -11.59 -6.19
C PRO A 20 -18.71 -10.64 -7.39
N PRO A 21 -17.87 -11.00 -8.38
CA PRO A 21 -17.54 -10.11 -9.51
C PRO A 21 -18.71 -9.84 -10.47
N ASP A 22 -19.79 -10.62 -10.41
CA ASP A 22 -21.02 -10.43 -11.19
C ASP A 22 -22.06 -9.55 -10.48
N ASP A 23 -21.83 -9.16 -9.22
CA ASP A 23 -22.61 -8.15 -8.53
C ASP A 23 -22.15 -6.76 -8.97
N ALA A 24 -23.01 -6.06 -9.72
CA ALA A 24 -22.72 -4.71 -10.24
C ALA A 24 -22.56 -3.64 -9.14
N THR A 25 -22.96 -3.91 -7.91
CA THR A 25 -22.78 -3.01 -6.77
C THR A 25 -21.51 -3.31 -5.97
N ALA A 26 -20.94 -4.50 -6.12
CA ALA A 26 -19.74 -4.92 -5.41
C ALA A 26 -18.52 -4.15 -5.90
N ASN A 27 -17.71 -3.68 -4.95
CA ASN A 27 -16.47 -2.94 -5.20
C ASN A 27 -15.28 -3.47 -4.40
N LEU A 28 -15.48 -4.55 -3.63
CA LEU A 28 -14.42 -5.28 -2.96
C LEU A 28 -14.65 -6.80 -3.09
N GLY A 29 -13.75 -7.48 -3.80
CA GLY A 29 -13.78 -8.93 -3.98
C GLY A 29 -13.10 -9.70 -2.82
N PRO A 30 -13.08 -11.04 -2.89
CA PRO A 30 -12.36 -11.85 -1.92
C PRO A 30 -10.84 -11.74 -2.12
N LEU A 31 -10.08 -12.19 -1.13
CA LEU A 31 -8.66 -12.49 -1.33
C LEU A 31 -8.49 -13.67 -2.29
N ILE A 32 -7.27 -13.81 -2.82
CA ILE A 32 -6.96 -14.82 -3.85
C ILE A 32 -7.14 -16.27 -3.39
N SER A 33 -6.99 -16.55 -2.08
CA SER A 33 -7.07 -17.92 -1.55
C SER A 33 -7.31 -17.94 -0.04
N GLN A 34 -7.72 -19.11 0.46
CA GLN A 34 -7.91 -19.33 1.90
C GLN A 34 -6.59 -19.18 2.67
N LYS A 35 -5.48 -19.70 2.11
CA LYS A 35 -4.15 -19.52 2.68
C LYS A 35 -3.77 -18.04 2.84
N GLN A 36 -4.10 -17.21 1.83
CA GLN A 36 -3.87 -15.77 1.92
C GLN A 36 -4.77 -15.13 2.97
N ARG A 37 -6.05 -15.54 3.06
CA ARG A 37 -6.96 -15.07 4.10
C ARG A 37 -6.45 -15.42 5.50
N ASP A 38 -5.98 -16.65 5.72
CA ASP A 38 -5.46 -17.09 7.01
C ASP A 38 -4.21 -16.30 7.42
N LYS A 39 -3.30 -16.00 6.47
CA LYS A 39 -2.18 -15.07 6.68
C LYS A 39 -2.69 -13.68 7.09
N VAL A 40 -3.64 -13.10 6.35
CA VAL A 40 -4.15 -11.75 6.65
C VAL A 40 -4.81 -11.72 8.04
N LEU A 41 -5.62 -12.73 8.37
CA LEU A 41 -6.25 -12.86 9.67
C LEU A 41 -5.24 -13.03 10.81
N SER A 42 -4.10 -13.69 10.58
CA SER A 42 -3.06 -13.77 11.62
C SER A 42 -2.46 -12.41 11.95
N TYR A 43 -2.29 -11.53 10.96
CA TYR A 43 -1.88 -10.13 11.22
C TYR A 43 -2.99 -9.31 11.87
N TYR A 44 -4.26 -9.56 11.54
CA TYR A 44 -5.38 -8.88 12.19
C TYR A 44 -5.43 -9.24 13.67
N GLN A 45 -5.20 -10.52 14.00
CA GLN A 45 -5.07 -10.96 15.39
C GLN A 45 -3.82 -10.38 16.05
N GLN A 46 -2.69 -10.29 15.34
CA GLN A 46 -1.48 -9.65 15.87
C GLN A 46 -1.72 -8.17 16.21
N ALA A 47 -2.45 -7.42 15.37
CA ALA A 47 -2.81 -6.04 15.66
C ALA A 47 -3.56 -5.90 16.98
N VAL A 48 -4.51 -6.81 17.26
CA VAL A 48 -5.22 -6.86 18.54
C VAL A 48 -4.26 -7.15 19.70
N ASN A 49 -3.37 -8.12 19.52
CA ASN A 49 -2.39 -8.50 20.54
C ASN A 49 -1.41 -7.36 20.85
N ASP A 50 -1.07 -6.55 19.84
CA ASP A 50 -0.21 -5.36 19.94
C ASP A 50 -0.94 -4.14 20.50
N GLY A 51 -2.25 -4.25 20.80
CA GLY A 51 -3.04 -3.18 21.41
C GLY A 51 -3.62 -2.16 20.42
N ALA A 52 -3.75 -2.51 19.14
CA ALA A 52 -4.39 -1.66 18.15
C ALA A 52 -5.82 -1.27 18.57
N THR A 53 -6.18 -0.03 18.31
CA THR A 53 -7.59 0.34 18.19
C THR A 53 -8.10 -0.08 16.82
N ILE A 54 -9.11 -0.94 16.79
CA ILE A 54 -9.80 -1.33 15.55
C ILE A 54 -10.83 -0.25 15.22
N VAL A 55 -10.57 0.52 14.17
CA VAL A 55 -11.47 1.61 13.73
C VAL A 55 -12.67 1.05 12.98
N THR A 56 -12.44 0.06 12.11
CA THR A 56 -13.46 -0.73 11.40
C THR A 56 -12.85 -2.05 10.88
N GLY A 57 -13.71 -3.01 10.50
CA GLY A 57 -13.30 -4.32 10.00
C GLY A 57 -12.70 -5.24 11.06
N GLY A 58 -11.62 -5.94 10.71
CA GLY A 58 -10.89 -6.82 11.61
C GLY A 58 -11.24 -8.31 11.50
N GLY A 59 -12.06 -8.71 10.53
CA GLY A 59 -12.44 -10.12 10.39
C GLY A 59 -12.99 -10.51 9.02
N ILE A 60 -13.76 -11.59 9.01
CA ILE A 60 -14.47 -12.10 7.84
C ILE A 60 -15.87 -11.47 7.83
N PRO A 61 -16.34 -10.88 6.72
CA PRO A 61 -17.69 -10.33 6.64
C PRO A 61 -18.75 -11.44 6.74
N ASP A 62 -19.95 -11.09 7.19
CA ASP A 62 -21.09 -12.01 7.12
C ASP A 62 -21.54 -12.13 5.66
N MET A 63 -21.37 -13.33 5.10
CA MET A 63 -21.62 -13.60 3.69
C MET A 63 -22.78 -14.58 3.53
N PRO A 64 -23.60 -14.45 2.47
CA PRO A 64 -24.64 -15.41 2.16
C PRO A 64 -24.13 -16.85 2.10
N ASP A 65 -25.00 -17.83 2.37
CA ASP A 65 -24.65 -19.25 2.43
C ASP A 65 -23.92 -19.76 1.16
N ALA A 66 -24.29 -19.24 -0.01
CA ALA A 66 -23.66 -19.59 -1.28
C ALA A 66 -22.20 -19.12 -1.38
N LEU A 67 -21.83 -18.08 -0.63
CA LEU A 67 -20.53 -17.41 -0.67
C LEU A 67 -19.69 -17.69 0.59
N LYS A 68 -20.25 -18.22 1.68
CA LYS A 68 -19.55 -18.38 2.98
C LYS A 68 -18.19 -19.10 2.92
N ASN A 69 -18.01 -19.98 1.93
CA ASN A 69 -16.77 -20.74 1.73
C ASN A 69 -15.70 -20.01 0.90
N GLY A 70 -15.96 -18.76 0.48
CA GLY A 70 -14.98 -17.91 -0.21
C GLY A 70 -13.92 -17.34 0.73
N SER A 71 -12.90 -16.72 0.16
CA SER A 71 -11.75 -16.16 0.91
C SER A 71 -11.99 -14.69 1.26
N TRP A 72 -13.15 -14.38 1.84
CA TRP A 72 -13.60 -13.02 2.14
C TRP A 72 -12.87 -12.41 3.35
N ILE A 73 -12.69 -11.09 3.33
CA ILE A 73 -12.05 -10.33 4.40
C ILE A 73 -12.67 -8.92 4.43
N GLN A 74 -12.81 -8.32 5.62
CA GLN A 74 -13.29 -6.95 5.76
C GLN A 74 -12.17 -5.95 5.48
N PRO A 75 -12.47 -4.78 4.88
CA PRO A 75 -11.54 -3.66 4.86
C PRO A 75 -11.28 -3.21 6.31
N THR A 76 -10.02 -3.08 6.69
CA THR A 76 -9.65 -2.93 8.10
C THR A 76 -8.74 -1.73 8.33
N ILE A 77 -9.08 -0.92 9.33
CA ILE A 77 -8.32 0.28 9.68
C ILE A 77 -7.90 0.19 11.15
N TRP A 78 -6.62 0.42 11.43
CA TRP A 78 -6.08 0.47 12.79
C TRP A 78 -5.51 1.84 13.13
N THR A 79 -5.49 2.15 14.43
CA THR A 79 -4.70 3.24 15.02
C THR A 79 -4.03 2.74 16.30
N GLY A 80 -3.07 3.51 16.82
CA GLY A 80 -2.51 3.30 18.16
C GLY A 80 -1.44 2.21 18.29
N LEU A 81 -1.00 1.60 17.19
CA LEU A 81 0.18 0.71 17.19
C LEU A 81 1.49 1.49 17.29
N ASN A 82 2.46 0.91 18.00
CA ASN A 82 3.84 1.41 18.09
C ASN A 82 4.65 1.06 16.84
N ASP A 83 5.69 1.85 16.55
CA ASP A 83 6.57 1.73 15.37
C ASP A 83 7.29 0.37 15.20
N ASP A 84 7.34 -0.47 16.24
CA ASP A 84 7.94 -1.81 16.22
C ASP A 84 6.93 -2.95 15.93
N SER A 85 5.63 -2.67 15.83
CA SER A 85 4.61 -3.68 15.52
C SER A 85 4.87 -4.34 14.17
N ALA A 86 4.70 -5.66 14.08
CA ALA A 86 4.82 -6.38 12.81
C ALA A 86 3.79 -5.90 11.78
N VAL A 87 2.61 -5.45 12.23
CA VAL A 87 1.49 -5.00 11.38
C VAL A 87 1.84 -3.79 10.53
N ILE A 88 2.77 -2.94 10.99
CA ILE A 88 3.20 -1.73 10.28
C ILE A 88 4.56 -1.89 9.60
N ASN A 89 5.31 -2.95 9.92
CA ASN A 89 6.66 -3.20 9.39
C ASN A 89 6.70 -4.29 8.32
N GLU A 90 5.72 -5.19 8.29
CA GLU A 90 5.67 -6.35 7.40
C GLU A 90 4.54 -6.24 6.37
N GLU A 91 4.75 -6.82 5.19
CA GLU A 91 3.74 -6.81 4.14
C GLU A 91 2.61 -7.83 4.42
N ILE A 92 1.43 -7.32 4.79
CA ILE A 92 0.22 -8.12 5.00
C ILE A 92 -0.38 -8.58 3.66
N PHE A 93 -0.48 -7.64 2.71
CA PHE A 93 -1.11 -7.85 1.39
C PHE A 93 -2.61 -8.20 1.47
N GLY A 94 -3.34 -7.47 2.33
CA GLY A 94 -4.79 -7.49 2.45
C GLY A 94 -5.36 -6.05 2.42
N PRO A 95 -6.70 -5.87 2.41
CA PRO A 95 -7.32 -4.55 2.36
C PRO A 95 -7.28 -3.88 3.74
N CYS A 96 -6.09 -3.51 4.20
CA CYS A 96 -5.89 -2.89 5.50
C CYS A 96 -4.90 -1.74 5.48
N CYS A 97 -5.06 -0.82 6.44
CA CYS A 97 -4.07 0.21 6.73
C CYS A 97 -4.03 0.55 8.23
N HIS A 98 -2.90 1.07 8.68
CA HIS A 98 -2.76 1.76 9.96
C HIS A 98 -2.60 3.27 9.70
N ILE A 99 -3.10 4.08 10.62
CA ILE A 99 -3.01 5.54 10.54
C ILE A 99 -2.24 6.05 11.76
N GLN A 100 -1.13 6.73 11.49
CA GLN A 100 -0.25 7.35 12.49
C GLN A 100 -0.30 8.89 12.33
N PRO A 101 -0.45 9.66 13.42
CA PRO A 101 -0.24 11.11 13.36
C PRO A 101 1.25 11.44 13.27
N PHE A 102 1.56 12.62 12.75
CA PHE A 102 2.87 13.23 12.76
C PHE A 102 2.71 14.75 12.89
N ASP A 103 3.73 15.44 13.41
CA ASP A 103 3.69 16.88 13.67
C ASP A 103 4.62 17.69 12.74
N SER A 104 5.63 17.06 12.15
CA SER A 104 6.59 17.73 11.26
C SER A 104 6.81 17.02 9.91
N GLU A 105 7.33 17.76 8.94
CA GLU A 105 7.65 17.22 7.61
C GLU A 105 8.80 16.21 7.72
N GLU A 106 9.78 16.53 8.57
CA GLU A 106 10.94 15.71 8.87
C GLU A 106 10.54 14.37 9.48
N GLU A 107 9.62 14.38 10.46
CA GLU A 107 9.07 13.18 11.08
C GLU A 107 8.35 12.29 10.07
N ALA A 108 7.50 12.88 9.20
CA ALA A 108 6.79 12.11 8.18
C ALA A 108 7.75 11.44 7.18
N ILE A 109 8.84 12.13 6.81
CA ILE A 109 9.87 11.59 5.92
C ILE A 109 10.63 10.45 6.62
N GLU A 110 11.01 10.63 7.88
CA GLU A 110 11.69 9.59 8.68
C GLU A 110 10.82 8.35 8.81
N GLN A 111 9.53 8.52 9.17
CA GLN A 111 8.57 7.42 9.24
C GLN A 111 8.37 6.71 7.89
N ALA A 112 8.33 7.45 6.77
CA ALA A 112 8.23 6.83 5.44
C ALA A 112 9.48 6.04 5.05
N ASN A 113 10.67 6.52 5.46
CA ASN A 113 11.95 5.95 5.05
C ASN A 113 12.46 4.84 5.99
N ARG A 114 11.91 4.69 7.21
CA ARG A 114 12.39 3.70 8.19
C ARG A 114 12.22 2.23 7.75
N LEU A 115 11.30 1.96 6.82
CA LEU A 115 11.01 0.60 6.38
C LEU A 115 12.13 0.02 5.52
N PRO A 116 12.35 -1.32 5.59
CA PRO A 116 13.28 -2.02 4.70
C PRO A 116 12.79 -2.07 3.24
N TYR A 117 11.54 -1.64 3.00
CA TYR A 117 10.87 -1.58 1.70
C TYR A 117 10.87 -0.15 1.15
N GLY A 118 10.81 -0.03 -0.17
CA GLY A 118 10.87 1.25 -0.88
C GLY A 118 10.19 1.16 -2.25
N LEU A 119 8.99 0.59 -2.32
CA LEU A 119 8.30 0.43 -3.60
C LEU A 119 7.72 1.76 -4.09
N ALA A 120 6.76 2.30 -3.34
CA ALA A 120 6.08 3.54 -3.70
C ALA A 120 5.56 4.31 -2.49
N SER A 121 5.30 5.61 -2.68
CA SER A 121 4.64 6.48 -1.71
C SER A 121 3.65 7.43 -2.38
N ALA A 122 2.65 7.90 -1.62
CA ALA A 122 1.68 8.90 -2.07
C ALA A 122 1.60 10.04 -1.05
N ILE A 123 1.77 11.27 -1.54
CA ILE A 123 1.79 12.49 -0.74
C ILE A 123 0.57 13.34 -1.11
N TRP A 124 -0.17 13.81 -0.10
CA TRP A 124 -1.33 14.69 -0.29
C TRP A 124 -1.04 16.08 0.29
N THR A 125 -0.97 17.09 -0.57
CA THR A 125 -0.67 18.48 -0.18
C THR A 125 -1.08 19.46 -1.29
N GLU A 126 -1.61 20.62 -0.92
CA GLU A 126 -1.88 21.73 -1.85
C GLU A 126 -0.64 22.63 -2.04
N ASN A 127 0.38 22.50 -1.18
CA ASN A 127 1.60 23.30 -1.26
C ASN A 127 2.60 22.68 -2.25
N LEU A 128 2.86 23.37 -3.36
CA LEU A 128 3.76 22.93 -4.42
C LEU A 128 5.22 22.75 -3.96
N SER A 129 5.74 23.66 -3.14
CA SER A 129 7.11 23.57 -2.64
C SER A 129 7.29 22.37 -1.71
N ARG A 130 6.30 22.10 -0.85
CA ARG A 130 6.25 20.89 -0.01
C ARG A 130 6.17 19.63 -0.87
N ALA A 131 5.31 19.61 -1.88
CA ALA A 131 5.19 18.47 -2.79
C ALA A 131 6.55 18.07 -3.39
N ALA A 132 7.27 19.02 -3.99
CA ALA A 132 8.56 18.74 -4.61
C ALA A 132 9.64 18.35 -3.57
N ARG A 133 9.71 19.07 -2.44
CA ARG A 133 10.75 18.84 -1.42
C ARG A 133 10.56 17.52 -0.65
N VAL A 134 9.32 17.17 -0.29
CA VAL A 134 9.04 15.90 0.40
C VAL A 134 9.20 14.74 -0.56
N ALA A 135 8.64 14.84 -1.78
CA ALA A 135 8.74 13.75 -2.76
C ALA A 135 10.20 13.42 -3.12
N GLY A 136 11.08 14.42 -3.19
CA GLY A 136 12.51 14.22 -3.44
C GLY A 136 13.30 13.56 -2.30
N GLN A 137 12.72 13.49 -1.09
CA GLN A 137 13.38 12.91 0.11
C GLN A 137 12.84 11.52 0.48
N VAL A 138 11.69 11.11 -0.07
CA VAL A 138 11.14 9.77 0.18
C VAL A 138 11.92 8.73 -0.62
N GLU A 139 12.44 7.72 0.09
CA GLU A 139 13.24 6.63 -0.46
C GLU A 139 12.35 5.53 -1.07
N ALA A 140 11.64 5.86 -2.14
CA ALA A 140 10.82 4.92 -2.89
C ALA A 140 11.12 5.00 -4.39
N GLY A 141 10.81 3.92 -5.11
CA GLY A 141 10.95 3.89 -6.55
C GLY A 141 10.00 4.83 -7.29
N ILE A 142 8.81 5.07 -6.72
CA ILE A 142 7.73 5.87 -7.32
C ILE A 142 7.08 6.72 -6.23
N VAL A 143 6.91 8.01 -6.48
CA VAL A 143 6.18 8.90 -5.58
C VAL A 143 5.09 9.61 -6.35
N TRP A 144 3.84 9.45 -5.92
CA TRP A 144 2.71 10.23 -6.42
C TRP A 144 2.43 11.42 -5.51
N VAL A 145 2.06 12.55 -6.10
CA VAL A 145 1.52 13.70 -5.38
C VAL A 145 0.07 13.91 -5.82
N ASN A 146 -0.85 13.95 -4.85
CA ASN A 146 -2.29 14.12 -5.05
C ASN A 146 -2.93 13.10 -6.01
N SER A 147 -2.36 11.90 -6.06
CA SER A 147 -2.85 10.79 -6.87
C SER A 147 -2.36 9.48 -6.27
N TRP A 148 -2.88 8.37 -6.78
CA TRP A 148 -2.39 7.04 -6.49
C TRP A 148 -2.54 6.17 -7.73
N PHE A 149 -1.51 5.38 -8.02
CA PHE A 149 -1.48 4.38 -9.08
C PHE A 149 -1.78 4.89 -10.50
N LEU A 150 -1.55 6.18 -10.77
CA LEU A 150 -1.52 6.70 -12.13
C LEU A 150 -0.25 6.19 -12.84
N ARG A 151 -0.41 5.54 -13.99
CA ARG A 151 0.68 4.86 -14.70
C ARG A 151 0.88 5.40 -16.11
N ASP A 152 2.10 5.85 -16.39
CA ASP A 152 2.62 6.03 -17.74
C ASP A 152 3.66 4.94 -18.02
N LEU A 153 3.41 4.11 -19.03
CA LEU A 153 4.22 2.93 -19.35
C LEU A 153 5.64 3.26 -19.83
N ARG A 154 5.91 4.54 -20.15
CA ARG A 154 7.24 5.01 -20.56
C ARG A 154 8.15 5.33 -19.38
N THR A 155 7.58 5.54 -18.20
CA THR A 155 8.33 5.93 -16.99
C THR A 155 8.97 4.73 -16.31
N ALA A 156 10.11 4.96 -15.65
CA ALA A 156 10.76 3.96 -14.81
C ALA A 156 9.81 3.44 -13.72
N PHE A 157 9.69 2.12 -13.62
CA PHE A 157 8.91 1.44 -12.61
C PHE A 157 9.75 0.35 -11.95
N GLY A 158 9.70 0.30 -10.62
CA GLY A 158 10.46 -0.65 -9.81
C GLY A 158 10.83 -0.01 -8.48
N GLY A 159 11.05 -0.82 -7.45
CA GLY A 159 11.33 -0.36 -6.09
C GLY A 159 12.80 -0.06 -5.80
N SER A 160 13.06 0.50 -4.63
CA SER A 160 14.37 0.56 -3.97
C SER A 160 14.41 -0.42 -2.80
N LYS A 161 15.56 -0.53 -2.13
CA LYS A 161 15.77 -1.39 -0.95
C LYS A 161 15.36 -2.85 -1.23
N GLN A 162 14.60 -3.48 -0.35
CA GLN A 162 14.13 -4.85 -0.54
C GLN A 162 12.96 -4.97 -1.54
N SER A 163 12.44 -3.87 -2.07
CA SER A 163 11.28 -3.89 -2.99
C SER A 163 11.65 -4.17 -4.44
N GLY A 164 12.93 -4.35 -4.78
CA GLY A 164 13.35 -4.78 -6.10
C GLY A 164 14.71 -4.25 -6.53
N ILE A 165 15.20 -4.77 -7.66
CA ILE A 165 16.46 -4.37 -8.30
C ILE A 165 16.17 -4.09 -9.78
N GLY A 166 16.78 -3.03 -10.32
CA GLY A 166 16.55 -2.60 -11.71
C GLY A 166 15.26 -1.80 -11.89
N ARG A 167 14.93 -1.50 -13.15
CA ARG A 167 13.71 -0.78 -13.55
C ARG A 167 13.16 -1.40 -14.83
N GLU A 168 11.84 -1.39 -14.94
CA GLU A 168 11.10 -1.67 -16.18
C GLU A 168 10.31 -0.42 -16.60
N GLY A 169 9.77 -0.43 -17.82
CA GLY A 169 9.07 0.69 -18.45
C GLY A 169 9.98 1.50 -19.37
N GLY A 170 9.43 1.89 -20.53
CA GLY A 170 10.16 2.68 -21.53
C GLY A 170 11.52 2.09 -21.91
N GLU A 171 12.55 2.94 -21.87
CA GLU A 171 13.93 2.57 -22.22
C GLU A 171 14.56 1.57 -21.23
N HIS A 172 14.14 1.57 -19.96
CA HIS A 172 14.70 0.65 -18.96
C HIS A 172 14.37 -0.81 -19.27
N SER A 173 13.17 -1.08 -19.80
CA SER A 173 12.85 -2.41 -20.32
C SER A 173 13.67 -2.74 -21.57
N LEU A 174 13.91 -1.79 -22.48
CA LEU A 174 14.75 -2.05 -23.65
C LEU A 174 16.17 -2.42 -23.24
N GLU A 175 16.75 -1.73 -22.27
CA GLU A 175 18.06 -2.05 -21.71
C GLU A 175 18.06 -3.43 -21.03
N PHE A 176 17.05 -3.75 -20.23
CA PHE A 176 16.96 -5.02 -19.51
C PHE A 176 16.76 -6.24 -20.42
N TYR A 177 15.89 -6.11 -21.43
CA TYR A 177 15.55 -7.21 -22.35
C TYR A 177 16.49 -7.30 -23.58
N THR A 178 17.57 -6.52 -23.63
CA THR A 178 18.52 -6.49 -24.76
C THR A 178 19.95 -6.75 -24.30
N GLU A 179 20.64 -7.67 -24.98
CA GLU A 179 22.10 -7.82 -24.83
C GLU A 179 22.82 -6.68 -25.57
N LEU A 180 23.32 -5.69 -24.84
CA LEU A 180 24.02 -4.54 -25.42
C LEU A 180 25.44 -4.93 -25.90
N LYS A 181 25.80 -4.52 -27.12
CA LYS A 181 27.10 -4.83 -27.72
C LYS A 181 27.74 -3.59 -28.34
N ASN A 182 28.93 -3.24 -27.85
CA ASN A 182 29.78 -2.21 -28.45
C ASN A 182 30.77 -2.83 -29.44
N ILE A 183 30.85 -2.30 -30.67
CA ILE A 183 31.83 -2.71 -31.68
C ILE A 183 32.72 -1.51 -32.03
N CYS A 184 34.00 -1.60 -31.71
CA CYS A 184 34.99 -0.56 -32.00
C CYS A 184 35.91 -1.00 -33.16
N LEU A 185 36.01 -0.16 -34.19
CA LEU A 185 36.87 -0.40 -35.35
C LEU A 185 38.05 0.60 -35.33
N LYS A 186 39.28 0.08 -35.25
CA LYS A 186 40.49 0.90 -35.43
C LYS A 186 40.68 1.19 -36.93
N LEU A 187 40.59 2.47 -37.30
CA LEU A 187 40.94 2.98 -38.62
C LEU A 187 42.46 3.17 -38.77
#